data_AF-A0A7S4RRM9-F1
#
_entry.id   AF-A0A7S4RRM9-F1
#
_cell.length_a   1.000
_cell.length_b   1.000
_cell.length_c   1.000
_cell.angle_alpha   90.00
_cell.angle_beta   90.00
_cell.angle_gamma   90.00
#
_symmetry.space_group_name_H-M   'P 1'
#
loop_
_entity.id
_entity.type
_entity.pdbx_description
1 polymer ?
#
loop_
_entity_poly.entity_id
_entity_poly.type
_entity_poly.pdbx_seq_one_letter_code
_entity_poly.pdbx_strand_id
1 'polypeptide(L)'
;LKPSSRFTAAWTSGVGPSRGVRTPCAMARGGQKAKPVNWWGSCSNTSCDDPPTDIFWEVVPQFVTDPEVTKRFIRFLTKCWTQAFISSRGLCKAGLADKATAEAARKTFTQTWISDALYRLYQACDGLNMHLTEGDAKRMFGRMCNHAECVPRLVAQGLDVPPLHWDVVVEIVERTFRELRESDHK
;
A
#
# COMPACT_ATOMS: atom_id res chain seq x y z
N LEU A 1 21.69 23.00 -46.05
CA LEU A 1 22.38 24.31 -46.02
C LEU A 1 21.75 25.16 -44.91
N LYS A 2 22.52 25.47 -43.85
CA LYS A 2 22.17 26.38 -42.72
C LYS A 2 22.17 27.85 -43.20
N PRO A 3 21.47 28.78 -42.53
CA PRO A 3 21.99 29.52 -41.35
C PRO A 3 20.92 29.70 -40.24
N SER A 4 21.17 29.67 -38.92
CA SER A 4 22.11 30.36 -38.02
C SER A 4 21.79 31.85 -37.76
N SER A 5 21.20 32.16 -36.60
CA SER A 5 21.36 33.40 -35.78
C SER A 5 20.58 33.22 -34.45
N ARG A 6 21.26 32.98 -33.32
CA ARG A 6 21.78 33.95 -32.33
C ARG A 6 20.68 34.76 -31.61
N PHE A 7 20.45 34.42 -30.34
CA PHE A 7 19.98 35.36 -29.33
C PHE A 7 20.92 35.28 -28.12
N THR A 8 21.55 36.42 -27.82
CA THR A 8 22.36 36.70 -26.64
C THR A 8 21.70 37.86 -25.92
N ALA A 9 21.43 37.71 -24.62
CA ALA A 9 21.34 38.84 -23.71
C ALA A 9 21.74 38.37 -22.30
N ALA A 10 22.72 39.06 -21.76
CA ALA A 10 23.27 38.93 -20.41
C ALA A 10 22.83 40.16 -19.57
N TRP A 11 23.36 40.24 -18.34
CA TRP A 11 23.32 41.36 -17.37
C TRP A 11 22.11 41.29 -16.39
N THR A 12 22.24 41.48 -15.07
CA THR A 12 23.27 42.13 -14.25
C THR A 12 23.32 41.57 -12.82
N SER A 13 24.52 41.63 -12.25
CA SER A 13 24.89 41.47 -10.85
C SER A 13 24.29 42.55 -9.93
N GLY A 14 23.98 42.18 -8.69
CA GLY A 14 23.69 43.10 -7.58
C GLY A 14 24.30 42.57 -6.28
N VAL A 15 25.44 43.15 -5.88
CA VAL A 15 26.20 42.87 -4.66
C VAL A 15 25.92 43.98 -3.65
N GLY A 16 25.76 43.65 -2.37
CA GLY A 16 26.27 44.52 -1.30
C GLY A 16 25.36 44.78 -0.09
N PRO A 17 25.95 45.15 1.06
CA PRO A 17 25.66 44.50 2.34
C PRO A 17 25.08 45.45 3.40
N SER A 18 24.57 44.90 4.50
CA SER A 18 24.40 45.66 5.75
C SER A 18 24.65 44.77 6.96
N ARG A 19 25.72 45.10 7.68
CA ARG A 19 26.10 44.56 8.99
C ARG A 19 25.27 45.22 10.07
N GLY A 20 24.91 44.49 11.12
CA GLY A 20 24.46 45.10 12.36
C GLY A 20 24.14 44.12 13.50
N VAL A 21 25.11 44.00 14.44
CA VAL A 21 24.92 43.86 15.91
C VAL A 21 24.35 42.51 16.43
N ARG A 22 25.16 41.61 17.02
CA ARG A 22 25.45 41.41 18.49
C ARG A 22 24.17 41.13 19.31
N THR A 23 23.97 40.11 20.16
CA THR A 23 24.75 38.99 20.76
C THR A 23 23.72 37.98 21.39
N PRO A 24 24.08 36.98 22.23
CA PRO A 24 23.68 35.58 22.07
C PRO A 24 22.45 35.15 22.91
N CYS A 25 21.75 34.10 22.47
CA CYS A 25 20.99 33.26 23.38
C CYS A 25 21.26 31.80 23.06
N ALA A 26 21.95 31.15 24.00
CA ALA A 26 22.08 29.72 24.09
C ALA A 26 20.68 29.09 24.13
N MET A 27 20.30 28.40 23.06
CA MET A 27 19.22 27.43 23.08
C MET A 27 19.86 26.06 22.93
N ALA A 28 19.72 25.28 24.00
CA ALA A 28 20.20 23.93 24.13
C ALA A 28 19.83 23.09 22.90
N ARG A 29 20.82 22.42 22.31
CA ARG A 29 20.60 21.25 21.45
C ARG A 29 20.12 20.10 22.33
N GLY A 30 18.85 20.14 22.70
CA GLY A 30 18.11 18.96 23.09
C GLY A 30 17.92 18.11 21.84
N GLY A 31 18.77 17.10 21.68
CA GLY A 31 18.58 16.04 20.70
C GLY A 31 17.26 15.32 20.99
N GLN A 32 16.18 15.78 20.37
CA GLN A 32 14.96 14.99 20.27
C GLN A 32 15.29 13.83 19.34
N LYS A 33 15.68 12.70 19.95
CA LYS A 33 15.54 11.39 19.32
C LYS A 33 14.09 11.31 18.85
N ALA A 34 13.88 11.38 17.53
CA ALA A 34 12.60 11.07 16.93
C ALA A 34 12.23 9.67 17.44
N LYS A 35 11.29 9.61 18.39
CA LYS A 35 10.70 8.34 18.81
C LYS A 35 10.11 7.75 17.53
N PRO A 36 10.39 6.46 17.20
CA PRO A 36 9.71 5.83 16.08
C PRO A 36 8.22 6.07 16.29
N VAL A 37 7.54 6.62 15.29
CA VAL A 37 6.09 6.77 15.35
C VAL A 37 5.52 5.39 15.61
N ASN A 38 5.17 5.14 16.85
CA ASN A 38 4.40 3.99 17.27
C ASN A 38 2.96 4.30 16.86
N TRP A 39 2.68 4.07 15.56
CA TRP A 39 1.36 4.13 14.92
C TRP A 39 0.32 3.14 15.53
N TRP A 40 0.55 2.65 16.74
CA TRP A 40 -0.26 1.67 17.45
C TRP A 40 -1.15 2.29 18.54
N GLY A 41 -1.22 3.62 18.62
CA GLY A 41 -2.08 4.31 19.58
C GLY A 41 -3.54 4.35 19.14
N SER A 42 -4.31 3.35 19.59
CA SER A 42 -5.77 3.36 19.78
C SER A 42 -6.61 4.26 18.89
N CYS A 43 -7.24 3.68 17.87
CA CYS A 43 -8.50 4.18 17.33
C CYS A 43 -9.61 3.21 17.73
N SER A 44 -10.18 3.39 18.92
CA SER A 44 -11.47 2.82 19.29
C SER A 44 -12.56 3.77 18.81
N ASN A 45 -13.15 3.47 17.66
CA ASN A 45 -14.50 3.89 17.30
C ASN A 45 -15.04 2.90 16.27
N THR A 46 -16.08 2.19 16.66
CA THR A 46 -16.89 1.30 15.82
C THR A 46 -17.35 2.03 14.57
N SER A 47 -16.65 1.86 13.45
CA SER A 47 -17.08 2.33 12.12
C SER A 47 -16.82 1.22 11.11
N CYS A 48 -17.61 1.18 10.04
CA CYS A 48 -17.56 0.15 8.99
C CYS A 48 -16.27 0.13 8.14
N ASP A 49 -15.16 0.60 8.70
CA ASP A 49 -13.84 0.78 8.07
C ASP A 49 -12.77 -0.07 8.75
N ASP A 50 -13.16 -1.00 9.63
CA ASP A 50 -12.24 -1.92 10.26
C ASP A 50 -11.82 -3.05 9.29
N PRO A 51 -10.54 -3.45 9.31
CA PRO A 51 -10.06 -4.55 8.50
C PRO A 51 -10.77 -5.86 8.89
N PRO A 52 -11.15 -6.70 7.90
CA PRO A 52 -11.92 -7.93 8.09
C PRO A 52 -11.03 -9.04 8.67
N THR A 53 -10.62 -8.85 9.91
CA THR A 53 -9.59 -9.66 10.58
C THR A 53 -10.08 -11.08 10.80
N ASP A 54 -11.38 -11.27 11.08
CA ASP A 54 -11.99 -12.60 11.25
C ASP A 54 -11.83 -13.46 9.99
N ILE A 55 -12.08 -12.87 8.81
CA ILE A 55 -11.89 -13.56 7.51
C ILE A 55 -10.42 -13.92 7.30
N PHE A 56 -9.48 -13.07 7.73
CA PHE A 56 -8.04 -13.39 7.63
C PHE A 56 -7.67 -14.58 8.51
N TRP A 57 -8.19 -14.66 9.73
CA TRP A 57 -7.98 -15.81 10.62
C TRP A 57 -8.66 -17.09 10.13
N GLU A 58 -9.77 -16.98 9.40
CA GLU A 58 -10.43 -18.13 8.81
C GLU A 58 -9.66 -18.68 7.59
N VAL A 59 -9.20 -17.80 6.69
CA VAL A 59 -8.69 -18.21 5.38
C VAL A 59 -7.19 -18.50 5.40
N VAL A 60 -6.35 -17.67 6.03
CA VAL A 60 -4.88 -17.80 5.95
C VAL A 60 -4.34 -19.14 6.45
N PRO A 61 -4.79 -19.68 7.61
CA PRO A 61 -4.25 -20.95 8.13
C PRO A 61 -4.51 -22.16 7.23
N GLN A 62 -5.43 -22.05 6.26
CA GLN A 62 -5.71 -23.12 5.29
C GLN A 62 -4.62 -23.25 4.22
N PHE A 63 -3.79 -22.20 4.05
CA PHE A 63 -2.75 -22.13 3.01
C PHE A 63 -1.34 -22.01 3.59
N VAL A 64 -1.21 -21.45 4.80
CA VAL A 64 0.08 -21.29 5.48
C VAL A 64 0.10 -22.20 6.70
N THR A 65 0.96 -23.23 6.67
CA THR A 65 1.02 -24.26 7.73
C THR A 65 1.72 -23.75 9.00
N ASP A 66 2.70 -22.86 8.86
CA ASP A 66 3.47 -22.35 10.00
C ASP A 66 2.63 -21.34 10.79
N PRO A 67 2.36 -21.58 12.09
CA PRO A 67 1.52 -20.71 12.91
C PRO A 67 2.16 -19.33 13.17
N GLU A 68 3.49 -19.25 13.27
CA GLU A 68 4.17 -17.97 13.51
C GLU A 68 4.19 -17.11 12.25
N VAL A 69 4.41 -17.73 11.08
CA VAL A 69 4.27 -17.06 9.78
C VAL A 69 2.82 -16.64 9.56
N THR A 70 1.85 -17.49 9.88
CA THR A 70 0.41 -17.19 9.77
C THR A 70 0.03 -15.95 10.59
N LYS A 71 0.36 -15.91 11.88
CA LYS A 71 0.09 -14.74 12.74
C LYS A 71 0.74 -13.48 12.19
N ARG A 72 1.99 -13.58 11.71
CA ARG A 72 2.72 -12.45 11.13
C ARG A 72 2.06 -11.98 9.84
N PHE A 73 1.65 -12.89 8.98
CA PHE A 73 1.03 -12.58 7.71
C PHE A 73 -0.34 -11.93 7.89
N ILE A 74 -1.16 -12.41 8.82
CA ILE A 74 -2.44 -11.78 9.17
C ILE A 74 -2.21 -10.34 9.64
N ARG A 75 -1.20 -10.08 10.49
CA ARG A 75 -0.85 -8.71 10.89
C ARG A 75 -0.47 -7.84 9.68
N PHE A 76 0.24 -8.39 8.69
CA PHE A 76 0.55 -7.66 7.45
C PHE A 76 -0.70 -7.41 6.62
N LEU A 77 -1.58 -8.40 6.45
CA LEU A 77 -2.85 -8.26 5.73
C LEU A 77 -3.71 -7.14 6.33
N THR A 78 -3.91 -7.16 7.65
CA THR A 78 -4.64 -6.11 8.38
C THR A 78 -4.04 -4.73 8.13
N LYS A 79 -2.72 -4.60 8.24
CA LYS A 79 -2.03 -3.31 8.04
C LYS A 79 -2.11 -2.82 6.59
N CYS A 80 -1.84 -3.69 5.62
CA CYS A 80 -1.87 -3.36 4.20
C CYS A 80 -3.30 -3.04 3.74
N TRP A 81 -4.31 -3.69 4.32
CA TRP A 81 -5.72 -3.42 4.02
C TRP A 81 -6.07 -1.97 4.35
N THR A 82 -5.73 -1.50 5.57
CA THR A 82 -6.01 -0.12 5.98
C THR A 82 -5.26 0.89 5.10
N GLN A 83 -4.00 0.60 4.74
CA GLN A 83 -3.21 1.45 3.85
C GLN A 83 -3.81 1.52 2.43
N ALA A 84 -4.18 0.38 1.86
CA ALA A 84 -4.82 0.31 0.56
C ALA A 84 -6.17 1.04 0.54
N PHE A 85 -6.95 0.94 1.62
CA PHE A 85 -8.22 1.64 1.75
C PHE A 85 -8.06 3.16 1.77
N ILE A 86 -7.09 3.68 2.52
CA ILE A 86 -6.79 5.11 2.55
C ILE A 86 -6.41 5.61 1.13
N SER A 87 -5.60 4.84 0.41
CA SER A 87 -5.18 5.16 -0.95
C SER A 87 -6.35 5.13 -1.95
N SER A 88 -7.25 4.14 -1.87
CA SER A 88 -8.39 4.01 -2.78
C SER A 88 -9.52 4.99 -2.47
N ARG A 89 -9.64 5.48 -1.24
CA ARG A 89 -10.66 6.45 -0.83
C ARG A 89 -10.56 7.77 -1.59
N GLY A 90 -9.36 8.16 -2.03
CA GLY A 90 -9.15 9.35 -2.86
C GLY A 90 -9.90 9.27 -4.20
N LEU A 91 -9.98 8.08 -4.80
CA LEU A 91 -10.67 7.84 -6.07
C LEU A 91 -12.19 7.88 -5.92
N CYS A 92 -12.71 7.37 -4.80
CA CYS A 92 -14.15 7.33 -4.56
C CYS A 92 -14.75 8.74 -4.40
N LYS A 93 -14.05 9.67 -3.74
CA LYS A 93 -14.53 11.04 -3.54
C LYS A 93 -14.70 11.84 -4.84
N ALA A 94 -14.00 11.45 -5.91
CA ALA A 94 -13.99 12.17 -7.18
C ALA A 94 -15.13 11.77 -8.13
N GLY A 95 -15.87 10.69 -7.86
CA GLY A 95 -16.84 10.14 -8.83
C GLY A 95 -17.83 9.12 -8.28
N LEU A 96 -18.49 9.44 -7.16
CA LEU A 96 -19.41 8.57 -6.41
C LEU A 96 -20.62 7.96 -7.17
N ALA A 97 -20.82 8.29 -8.45
CA ALA A 97 -22.03 7.89 -9.20
C ALA A 97 -21.79 6.88 -10.33
N ASP A 98 -20.54 6.60 -10.70
CA ASP A 98 -20.26 5.75 -11.86
C ASP A 98 -19.73 4.36 -11.47
N LYS A 99 -20.38 3.31 -12.01
CA LYS A 99 -20.01 1.91 -11.79
C LYS A 99 -18.58 1.62 -12.22
N ALA A 100 -18.11 2.25 -13.31
CA ALA A 100 -16.74 2.05 -13.79
C ALA A 100 -15.70 2.66 -12.83
N THR A 101 -16.03 3.78 -12.18
CA THR A 101 -15.17 4.39 -11.16
C THR A 101 -15.07 3.51 -9.91
N ALA A 102 -16.19 2.93 -9.46
CA ALA A 102 -16.19 1.97 -8.35
C ALA A 102 -15.35 0.73 -8.68
N GLU A 103 -15.49 0.19 -9.90
CA GLU A 103 -14.71 -0.98 -10.34
C GLU A 103 -13.21 -0.69 -10.40
N ALA A 104 -12.82 0.48 -10.92
CA ALA A 104 -11.44 0.94 -10.93
C ALA A 104 -10.88 1.09 -9.51
N ALA A 105 -11.64 1.72 -8.59
CA ALA A 105 -11.25 1.86 -7.19
C ALA A 105 -11.08 0.48 -6.51
N ARG A 106 -11.97 -0.49 -6.80
CA ARG A 106 -11.87 -1.87 -6.32
C ARG A 106 -10.62 -2.55 -6.82
N LYS A 107 -10.31 -2.44 -8.13
CA LYS A 107 -9.08 -3.00 -8.70
C LYS A 107 -7.83 -2.38 -8.07
N THR A 108 -7.78 -1.05 -7.91
CA THR A 108 -6.64 -0.36 -7.28
C THR A 108 -6.46 -0.75 -5.81
N PHE A 109 -7.55 -0.85 -5.06
CA PHE A 109 -7.53 -1.32 -3.67
C PHE A 109 -6.94 -2.74 -3.59
N THR A 110 -7.51 -3.68 -4.34
CA THR A 110 -7.09 -5.09 -4.33
C THR A 110 -5.63 -5.24 -4.78
N GLN A 111 -5.21 -4.51 -5.81
CA GLN A 111 -3.83 -4.52 -6.29
C GLN A 111 -2.86 -4.07 -5.19
N THR A 112 -3.10 -2.90 -4.60
CA THR A 112 -2.23 -2.32 -3.57
C THR A 112 -2.16 -3.21 -2.34
N TRP A 113 -3.31 -3.73 -1.90
CA TRP A 113 -3.40 -4.58 -0.72
C TRP A 113 -2.64 -5.90 -0.89
N ILE A 114 -2.89 -6.62 -1.98
CA ILE A 114 -2.29 -7.93 -2.24
C ILE A 114 -0.79 -7.79 -2.46
N SER A 115 -0.36 -6.83 -3.30
CA SER A 115 1.06 -6.66 -3.59
C SER A 115 1.83 -6.32 -2.31
N ASP A 116 1.36 -5.35 -1.53
CA ASP A 116 2.04 -4.92 -0.30
C ASP A 116 2.10 -6.05 0.73
N ALA A 117 1.04 -6.83 0.87
CA ALA A 117 1.02 -7.97 1.80
C ALA A 117 2.04 -9.04 1.39
N LEU A 118 2.12 -9.38 0.10
CA LEU A 118 3.09 -10.35 -0.42
C LEU A 118 4.54 -9.86 -0.32
N TYR A 119 4.81 -8.59 -0.66
CA TYR A 119 6.15 -8.00 -0.50
C TYR A 119 6.62 -8.01 0.96
N ARG A 120 5.73 -7.67 1.91
CA ARG A 120 6.06 -7.71 3.34
C ARG A 120 6.30 -9.13 3.84
N LEU A 121 5.52 -10.10 3.37
CA LEU A 121 5.73 -11.50 3.71
C LEU A 121 7.08 -11.98 3.19
N TYR A 122 7.40 -11.69 1.92
CA TYR A 122 8.68 -12.02 1.30
C TYR A 122 9.86 -11.44 2.09
N GLN A 123 9.80 -10.15 2.44
CA GLN A 123 10.84 -9.48 3.24
C GLN A 123 10.98 -10.05 4.66
N ALA A 124 9.92 -10.61 5.23
CA ALA A 124 9.92 -11.11 6.60
C ALA A 124 10.32 -12.59 6.73
N CYS A 125 10.35 -13.32 5.62
CA CYS A 125 10.64 -14.75 5.56
C CYS A 125 11.89 -15.06 4.73
N ASP A 126 12.68 -14.05 4.36
CA ASP A 126 13.87 -14.17 3.48
C ASP A 126 13.57 -14.94 2.18
N GLY A 127 12.37 -14.72 1.62
CA GLY A 127 11.85 -15.44 0.46
C GLY A 127 10.40 -15.90 0.64
N LEU A 128 9.65 -16.03 -0.46
CA LEU A 128 8.22 -16.40 -0.42
C LEU A 128 7.98 -17.91 -0.63
N ASN A 129 8.85 -18.57 -1.41
CA ASN A 129 8.66 -19.93 -1.91
C ASN A 129 8.65 -21.01 -0.81
N MET A 130 9.14 -20.69 0.39
CA MET A 130 9.17 -21.65 1.50
C MET A 130 7.83 -21.77 2.23
N HIS A 131 6.92 -20.79 2.08
CA HIS A 131 5.72 -20.71 2.93
C HIS A 131 4.41 -20.49 2.17
N LEU A 132 4.45 -19.95 0.96
CA LEU A 132 3.24 -19.68 0.19
C LEU A 132 3.54 -19.78 -1.31
N THR A 133 2.94 -20.77 -1.99
CA THR A 133 3.10 -20.90 -3.44
C THR A 133 2.22 -19.88 -4.18
N GLU A 134 2.57 -19.58 -5.42
CA GLU A 134 1.77 -18.69 -6.28
C GLU A 134 0.32 -19.20 -6.43
N GLY A 135 0.15 -20.52 -6.60
CA GLY A 135 -1.15 -21.15 -6.70
C GLY A 135 -1.97 -21.04 -5.41
N ASP A 136 -1.32 -21.16 -4.24
CA ASP A 136 -1.97 -21.01 -2.95
C ASP A 136 -2.38 -19.55 -2.71
N ALA A 137 -1.50 -18.59 -3.04
CA ALA A 137 -1.81 -17.17 -2.96
C ALA A 137 -3.04 -16.80 -3.81
N LYS A 138 -3.14 -17.28 -5.05
CA LYS A 138 -4.32 -17.08 -5.92
C LYS A 138 -5.60 -17.58 -5.26
N ARG A 139 -5.59 -18.80 -4.74
CA ARG A 139 -6.76 -19.41 -4.09
C ARG A 139 -7.11 -18.71 -2.78
N MET A 140 -6.11 -18.34 -1.99
CA MET A 140 -6.27 -17.64 -0.72
C MET A 140 -6.91 -16.26 -0.91
N PHE A 141 -6.32 -15.41 -1.77
CA PHE A 141 -6.87 -14.08 -2.03
C PHE A 141 -8.19 -14.13 -2.79
N GLY A 142 -8.38 -15.12 -3.68
CA GLY A 142 -9.67 -15.37 -4.33
C GLY A 142 -10.78 -15.69 -3.34
N ARG A 143 -10.51 -16.57 -2.36
CA ARG A 143 -11.44 -16.84 -1.26
C ARG A 143 -11.73 -15.59 -0.44
N MET A 144 -10.70 -14.85 0.00
CA MET A 144 -10.90 -13.61 0.75
C MET A 144 -11.77 -12.61 -0.02
N CYS A 145 -11.43 -12.31 -1.27
CA CYS A 145 -12.17 -11.33 -2.08
C CYS A 145 -13.61 -11.76 -2.41
N ASN A 146 -13.93 -13.06 -2.32
CA ASN A 146 -15.28 -13.58 -2.49
C ASN A 146 -16.16 -13.34 -1.25
N HIS A 147 -15.61 -12.91 -0.11
CA HIS A 147 -16.40 -12.42 1.02
C HIS A 147 -16.77 -10.95 0.81
N ALA A 148 -18.05 -10.62 0.95
CA ALA A 148 -18.58 -9.26 0.78
C ALA A 148 -17.96 -8.23 1.75
N GLU A 149 -17.46 -8.70 2.89
CA GLU A 149 -16.82 -7.85 3.92
C GLU A 149 -15.33 -7.65 3.69
N CYS A 150 -14.71 -8.44 2.79
CA CYS A 150 -13.28 -8.34 2.56
C CYS A 150 -12.88 -7.04 1.85
N VAL A 151 -13.75 -6.55 0.96
CA VAL A 151 -13.55 -5.29 0.24
C VAL A 151 -14.39 -4.20 0.92
N PRO A 152 -13.80 -3.04 1.28
CA PRO A 152 -14.54 -1.97 1.93
C PRO A 152 -15.78 -1.56 1.13
N ARG A 153 -16.93 -1.41 1.79
CA ARG A 153 -18.21 -1.08 1.14
C ARG A 153 -18.14 0.19 0.30
N LEU A 154 -17.36 1.18 0.72
CA LEU A 154 -17.14 2.42 -0.02
C LEU A 154 -16.54 2.18 -1.42
N VAL A 155 -15.72 1.14 -1.55
CA VAL A 155 -15.02 0.77 -2.78
C VAL A 155 -15.85 -0.24 -3.59
N ALA A 156 -16.68 -1.05 -2.93
CA ALA A 156 -17.54 -2.05 -3.56
C ALA A 156 -18.98 -1.56 -3.86
N GLN A 157 -19.29 -0.29 -3.64
CA GLN A 157 -20.66 0.22 -3.74
C GLN A 157 -21.25 0.00 -5.14
N GLY A 158 -22.40 -0.69 -5.20
CA GLY A 158 -23.11 -0.96 -6.46
C GLY A 158 -22.45 -2.03 -7.34
N LEU A 159 -21.46 -2.75 -6.82
CA LEU A 159 -20.82 -3.87 -7.50
C LEU A 159 -21.25 -5.20 -6.88
N ASP A 160 -21.36 -6.22 -7.72
CA ASP A 160 -21.56 -7.59 -7.26
C ASP A 160 -20.30 -8.12 -6.58
N VAL A 161 -20.50 -9.10 -5.68
CA VAL A 161 -19.42 -9.81 -5.00
C VAL A 161 -18.54 -10.49 -6.05
N PRO A 162 -17.19 -10.32 -5.99
CA PRO A 162 -16.29 -10.97 -6.92
C PRO A 162 -16.45 -12.50 -6.92
N PRO A 163 -16.31 -13.17 -8.08
CA PRO A 163 -16.28 -14.63 -8.13
C PRO A 163 -15.01 -15.18 -7.44
N LEU A 164 -15.05 -16.46 -7.05
CA LEU A 164 -13.92 -17.13 -6.39
C LEU A 164 -12.61 -17.09 -7.21
N HIS A 165 -12.75 -17.18 -8.54
CA HIS A 165 -11.63 -17.12 -9.50
C HIS A 165 -11.61 -15.77 -10.22
N TRP A 166 -11.59 -14.69 -9.46
CA TRP A 166 -11.59 -13.36 -10.05
C TRP A 166 -10.25 -13.08 -10.77
N ASP A 167 -10.31 -12.88 -12.09
CA ASP A 167 -9.13 -12.70 -12.95
C ASP A 167 -8.21 -11.57 -12.48
N VAL A 168 -8.77 -10.52 -11.88
CA VAL A 168 -8.01 -9.40 -11.31
C VAL A 168 -7.04 -9.89 -10.22
N VAL A 169 -7.50 -10.77 -9.33
CA VAL A 169 -6.65 -11.35 -8.27
C VAL A 169 -5.56 -12.22 -8.88
N VAL A 170 -5.91 -13.04 -9.87
CA VAL A 170 -4.94 -13.89 -10.58
C VAL A 170 -3.85 -13.05 -11.22
N GLU A 171 -4.21 -12.00 -11.97
CA GLU A 171 -3.30 -11.07 -12.63
C GLU A 171 -2.36 -10.40 -11.63
N ILE A 172 -2.90 -9.90 -10.51
CA ILE A 172 -2.12 -9.21 -9.47
C ILE A 172 -1.10 -10.18 -8.83
N VAL A 173 -1.54 -11.38 -8.43
CA VAL A 173 -0.66 -12.36 -7.79
C VAL A 173 0.45 -12.80 -8.74
N GLU A 174 0.14 -13.10 -10.01
CA GLU A 174 1.14 -13.46 -11.02
C GLU A 174 2.17 -12.37 -11.24
N ARG A 175 1.71 -11.12 -11.35
CA ARG A 175 2.58 -9.96 -11.50
C ARG A 175 3.51 -9.83 -10.30
N THR A 176 2.98 -9.85 -9.09
CA THR A 176 3.79 -9.71 -7.87
C THR A 176 4.80 -10.84 -7.71
N PHE A 177 4.44 -12.10 -7.95
CA PHE A 177 5.38 -13.23 -7.88
C PHE A 177 6.47 -13.16 -8.95
N ARG A 178 6.16 -12.60 -10.14
CA ARG A 178 7.17 -12.34 -11.17
C ARG A 178 8.17 -11.29 -10.70
N GLU A 179 7.70 -10.15 -10.20
CA GLU A 179 8.55 -9.07 -9.69
C GLU A 179 9.43 -9.51 -8.50
N LEU A 180 8.89 -10.36 -7.61
CA LEU A 180 9.63 -10.94 -6.49
C LEU A 180 10.76 -11.86 -6.97
N ARG A 181 10.49 -12.75 -7.94
CA ARG A 181 11.53 -13.62 -8.54
C ARG A 181 12.63 -12.82 -9.23
N GLU A 182 12.27 -11.75 -9.94
CA GLU A 182 13.24 -10.86 -10.57
C GLU A 182 14.10 -10.09 -9.56
N SER A 183 13.60 -9.91 -8.34
CA SER A 183 14.31 -9.25 -7.23
C SER A 183 15.31 -10.19 -6.54
N ASP A 184 15.03 -11.50 -6.46
CA ASP A 184 15.97 -12.52 -5.94
C ASP A 184 17.24 -12.68 -6.80
N HIS A 185 17.15 -12.35 -8.09
CA HIS A 185 18.26 -12.52 -9.04
C HIS A 185 19.20 -11.31 -9.13
N LYS A 186 18.94 -10.23 -8.39
CA LYS A 186 19.74 -9.00 -8.40
C LYS A 186 20.62 -8.89 -7.17
#